data_AF-A0A3D0X9C6-F1
#
_entry.id   AF-A0A3D0X9C6-F1
#
_cell.length_a   1.000
_cell.length_b   1.000
_cell.length_c   1.000
_cell.angle_alpha   90.00
_cell.angle_beta   90.00
_cell.angle_gamma   90.00
#
_symmetry.space_group_name_H-M   'P 1'
#
loop_
_entity.id
_entity.type
_entity.pdbx_description
1 polymer ?
#
loop_
_entity_poly.entity_id
_entity_poly.type
_entity_poly.pdbx_seq_one_letter_code
_entity_poly.pdbx_strand_id
1 'polypeptide(L)' 'MGNIMEKLELTAQSMYCKKVEELTPSELHLSLGKAVMGEIAPNWEASKAKHNNNRRAYYFSAEFLMGRMMYN' A
#
# COMPACT_ATOMS: atom_id res chain seq x y z
N MET A 1 -6.33 11.66 -9.08
CA MET A 1 -5.34 11.19 -8.08
C MET A 1 -5.45 12.12 -6.90
N GLY A 2 -5.80 11.60 -5.72
CA GLY A 2 -5.63 12.38 -4.49
C GLY A 2 -4.15 12.65 -4.29
N ASN A 3 -3.80 13.78 -3.69
CA ASN A 3 -2.40 14.08 -3.43
C ASN A 3 -1.87 13.03 -2.43
N ILE A 4 -0.89 12.22 -2.83
CA ILE A 4 -0.30 11.18 -1.96
C ILE A 4 0.25 11.78 -0.66
N MET A 5 0.70 13.04 -0.72
CA MET A 5 1.17 13.78 0.44
C MET A 5 0.06 14.02 1.46
N GLU A 6 -1.15 14.36 1.00
CA GLU A 6 -2.32 14.55 1.87
C GLU A 6 -2.71 13.24 2.56
N LYS A 7 -2.67 12.12 1.83
CA LYS A 7 -2.93 10.79 2.42
C LYS A 7 -1.85 10.37 3.41
N LEU A 8 -0.59 10.73 3.15
CA LEU A 8 0.51 10.51 4.08
C LEU A 8 0.30 11.33 5.36
N GLU A 9 -0.05 12.61 5.24
CA GLU A 9 -0.35 13.49 6.38
C GLU A 9 -1.50 12.95 7.22
N LEU A 10 -2.60 12.55 6.59
CA LEU A 10 -3.74 11.93 7.27
C LEU A 10 -3.34 10.63 7.98
N THR A 11 -2.50 9.80 7.34
CA THR A 11 -2.04 8.54 7.92
C THR A 11 -1.11 8.77 9.11
N ALA A 12 -0.18 9.73 9.00
CA ALA A 12 0.73 10.14 10.06
C ALA A 12 -0.05 10.66 11.28
N GLN A 13 -1.02 11.54 11.03
CA GLN A 13 -1.88 12.08 12.08
C GLN A 13 -2.73 10.97 12.73
N SER A 14 -3.32 10.08 11.93
CA SER A 14 -4.17 9.00 12.44
C SER A 14 -3.41 7.96 13.24
N MET A 15 -2.17 7.63 12.87
CA MET A 15 -1.42 6.54 13.50
C MET A 15 -0.59 7.01 14.68
N TYR A 16 -0.04 8.23 14.59
CA TYR A 16 0.99 8.70 15.50
C TYR A 16 0.66 10.05 16.12
N CYS A 17 -0.44 10.71 15.72
CA CYS A 17 -0.78 12.07 16.14
C CYS A 17 0.35 13.09 15.88
N LYS A 18 1.14 12.86 14.83
CA LYS A 18 2.33 13.63 14.46
C LYS A 18 2.19 14.19 13.05
N LYS A 19 2.86 15.32 12.79
CA LYS A 19 3.13 15.80 11.44
C LYS A 19 4.19 14.93 10.77
N VAL A 20 4.24 14.96 9.44
CA VAL A 20 5.20 14.17 8.65
C VAL A 20 6.65 14.47 9.04
N GLU A 21 6.96 15.74 9.32
CA GLU A 21 8.29 16.23 9.72
C GLU A 21 8.76 15.69 11.09
N GLU A 22 7.82 15.27 11.94
CA GLU A 22 8.08 14.79 13.31
C GLU A 22 8.21 13.26 13.37
N LEU A 23 7.97 12.57 12.25
CA LEU A 23 8.06 11.11 12.18
C LEU A 23 9.52 10.66 12.22
N THR A 24 9.76 9.59 12.97
CA THR A 24 11.00 8.83 12.82
C THR A 24 11.04 8.16 11.44
N PRO A 25 12.23 7.79 10.92
CA PRO A 25 12.33 7.11 9.63
C PRO A 25 11.47 5.84 9.50
N SER A 26 11.29 5.10 10.61
CA SER A 26 10.44 3.90 10.61
C SER A 26 8.95 4.24 10.56
N GLU A 27 8.50 5.24 11.32
CA GLU A 27 7.12 5.72 11.28
C GLU A 27 6.76 6.32 9.91
N LEU A 28 7.70 7.05 9.30
CA LEU A 28 7.54 7.56 7.93
C LEU A 28 7.40 6.42 6.92
N HIS A 29 8.26 5.41 6.99
CA HIS A 29 8.19 4.26 6.09
C HIS A 29 6.85 3.53 6.19
N LEU A 30 6.36 3.29 7.41
CA LEU A 30 5.07 2.63 7.64
C LEU A 30 3.89 3.48 7.20
N SER A 31 3.92 4.78 7.48
CA SER A 31 2.84 5.71 7.09
C SER A 31 2.74 5.82 5.57
N LEU A 32 3.87 5.96 4.89
CA LEU A 32 3.92 6.00 3.42
C LEU A 32 3.47 4.67 2.81
N GLY A 33 3.93 3.54 3.35
CA GLY A 33 3.51 2.22 2.88
C GLY A 33 2.00 2.05 2.94
N LYS A 34 1.34 2.50 4.02
CA LYS A 34 -0.12 2.46 4.13
C LYS A 34 -0.82 3.42 3.17
N ALA A 35 -0.32 4.64 3.02
CA ALA A 35 -0.88 5.61 2.07
C ALA A 35 -0.85 5.06 0.64
N VAL A 36 0.26 4.44 0.22
CA VAL A 36 0.41 3.78 -1.09
C VAL A 36 -0.51 2.57 -1.22
N MET A 37 -0.60 1.71 -0.18
CA MET A 37 -1.54 0.59 -0.18
C MET A 37 -3.00 1.05 -0.37
N GLY A 38 -3.37 2.19 0.23
CA GLY A 38 -4.68 2.81 0.04
C GLY A 38 -4.95 3.26 -1.39
N GLU A 39 -3.93 3.70 -2.14
CA GLU A 39 -4.06 4.02 -3.58
C GLU A 39 -4.21 2.77 -4.45
N ILE A 40 -3.55 1.67 -4.08
CA ILE A 40 -3.59 0.42 -4.85
C ILE A 40 -4.91 -0.33 -4.61
N ALA A 41 -5.51 -0.21 -3.42
CA ALA A 41 -6.66 -1.00 -3.01
C ALA A 41 -7.88 -0.94 -3.96
N PRO A 42 -8.32 0.22 -4.50
CA PRO A 42 -9.42 0.26 -5.45
C PRO A 42 -9.13 -0.51 -6.75
N ASN A 43 -7.90 -0.38 -7.26
CA ASN A 43 -7.47 -1.08 -8.47
C ASN A 43 -7.39 -2.59 -8.25
N TRP A 44 -6.93 -3.00 -7.06
CA TRP A 44 -6.92 -4.41 -6.66
C TRP A 44 -8.34 -4.99 -6.64
N GLU A 45 -9.30 -4.27 -6.04
CA GLU A 45 -10.69 -4.72 -5.98
C GLU A 45 -11.32 -4.81 -7.37
N ALA A 46 -11.13 -3.79 -8.21
CA ALA A 46 -11.62 -3.79 -9.59
C ALA A 46 -11.04 -4.94 -10.41
N SER A 47 -9.74 -5.20 -10.28
CA SER A 47 -9.05 -6.33 -10.94
C SER A 47 -9.63 -7.66 -10.50
N LYS A 48 -9.79 -7.86 -9.19
CA LYS A 48 -10.36 -9.08 -8.62
C LYS A 48 -11.77 -9.34 -9.15
N ALA A 49 -12.65 -8.33 -9.13
CA ALA A 49 -14.01 -8.43 -9.66
C ALA A 49 -14.02 -8.80 -11.16
N LYS A 50 -13.14 -8.18 -11.96
CA LYS A 50 -13.02 -8.45 -13.40
C LYS A 50 -12.56 -9.88 -13.71
N HIS A 51 -11.63 -10.42 -12.93
CA HIS A 51 -10.98 -11.70 -13.22
C HIS A 51 -11.62 -12.91 -12.53
N ASN A 52 -12.49 -12.71 -11.52
CA ASN A 52 -13.10 -13.80 -10.75
C ASN A 52 -13.99 -14.75 -11.57
N ASN A 53 -14.64 -14.26 -12.63
CA ASN A 53 -15.58 -15.05 -13.44
C ASN A 53 -14.91 -15.77 -14.63
N ASN A 54 -13.58 -15.72 -14.72
CA ASN A 54 -12.82 -16.28 -15.84
C ASN A 54 -11.90 -17.42 -15.38
N ARG A 55 -11.41 -18.23 -16.33
CA ARG A 55 -10.36 -19.23 -16.04
C ARG A 55 -9.09 -18.50 -15.57
N ARG A 56 -8.50 -18.98 -14.46
CA ARG A 56 -7.31 -18.38 -13.81
C ARG A 56 -6.16 -19.36 -13.73
N ALA A 57 -4.94 -18.84 -13.83
CA ALA A 57 -3.74 -19.58 -13.50
C ALA A 57 -3.45 -19.44 -11.99
N TYR A 58 -3.07 -20.54 -11.36
CA TYR A 58 -2.66 -20.58 -9.95
C TYR A 58 -1.21 -21.03 -9.91
N TYR A 59 -0.32 -20.13 -9.50
CA TYR A 59 1.10 -20.41 -9.44
C TYR A 59 1.45 -21.04 -8.09
N PHE A 60 1.78 -22.32 -8.10
CA PHE A 60 2.22 -23.07 -6.92
C PHE A 60 3.74 -23.05 -6.85
N SER A 61 4.28 -22.57 -5.72
CA SER A 61 5.71 -22.55 -5.44
C SER A 61 5.93 -22.95 -3.99
N ALA A 62 7.09 -23.55 -3.71
CA ALA A 62 7.52 -23.80 -2.34
C ALA A 62 7.83 -22.49 -1.60
N GLU A 63 8.30 -21.47 -2.32
CA GLU A 63 8.75 -20.20 -1.72
C GLU A 63 8.44 -18.99 -2.63
N PHE A 64 8.29 -17.82 -2.00
CA PHE A 64 8.15 -16.50 -2.64
C PHE A 64 9.01 -15.46 -1.90
N LEU A 65 10.18 -15.15 -2.45
CA LEU A 65 11.11 -14.17 -1.90
C LEU A 65 10.85 -12.77 -2.49
N MET A 66 9.87 -12.06 -1.92
CA MET A 66 9.41 -10.77 -2.46
C MET A 66 10.34 -9.58 -2.18
N GLY A 67 11.15 -9.63 -1.12
CA GLY A 67 12.02 -8.52 -0.73
C GLY A 67 11.25 -7.27 -0.26
N ARG A 68 11.81 -6.08 -0.51
CA ARG A 68 11.21 -4.79 -0.15
C ARG A 68 10.39 -4.25 -1.30
N MET A 69 9.15 -3.83 -1.03
CA MET A 69 8.19 -3.45 -2.08
C MET A 69 8.08 -1.95 -2.38
N MET A 70 8.67 -1.08 -1.56
CA MET A 70 8.43 0.38 -1.65
C MET A 70 8.87 1.05 -2.96
N TYR A 71 9.81 0.45 -3.69
CA TYR A 71 10.36 1.00 -4.93
C TYR A 71 10.12 0.10 -6.15
N ASN A 72 9.26 -0.91 -6.03
CA ASN A 72 8.92 -1.85 -7.10
C ASN A 72 7.75 -1.36 -7.96
#